data_AF-A0A397SQC2-F1
#
_entry.id   AF-A0A397SQC2-F1
#
_cell.length_a   1.000
_cell.length_b   1.000
_cell.length_c   1.000
_cell.angle_alpha   90.00
_cell.angle_beta   90.00
_cell.angle_gamma   90.00
#
_symmetry.space_group_name_H-M   'P 1'
#
loop_
_entity.id
_entity.type
_entity.pdbx_description
1 polymer ?
#
loop_
_entity_poly.entity_id
_entity_poly.type
_entity_poly.pdbx_seq_one_letter_code
_entity_poly.pdbx_strand_id
1 'polypeptide(L)'
;MTLSPKERSLCLFNEQYLNKKIIEADAALKFANTEQYKEIEKFMETLKNKPLNEQKQKLGDRLFPKIKNLGLKSATASKVTIKLLDTDDLYELAYSMDDKEKLQQMVIAATKVIQSKLKV
;
A
#
# COMPACT_ATOMS: atom_id res chain seq x y z
N MET A 1 -20.61 -2.77 -4.38
CA MET A 1 -20.54 -1.54 -5.20
C MET A 1 -21.45 -1.72 -6.41
N THR A 2 -22.52 -0.94 -6.55
CA THR A 2 -23.41 -1.00 -7.73
C THR A 2 -23.61 0.40 -8.28
N LEU A 3 -23.66 0.53 -9.61
CA LEU A 3 -23.87 1.81 -10.29
C LEU A 3 -25.23 2.40 -9.88
N SER A 4 -25.28 3.73 -9.75
CA SER A 4 -26.53 4.45 -9.50
C SER A 4 -27.49 4.33 -10.70
N PRO A 5 -28.81 4.54 -10.52
CA PRO A 5 -29.79 4.46 -11.62
C PRO A 5 -29.43 5.35 -12.81
N LYS A 6 -28.88 6.55 -12.55
CA LYS A 6 -28.41 7.48 -13.57
C LYS A 6 -27.23 6.92 -14.36
N GLU A 7 -26.25 6.33 -13.67
CA GLU A 7 -25.09 5.73 -14.33
C GLU A 7 -25.47 4.48 -15.14
N ARG A 8 -26.43 3.68 -14.66
CA ARG A 8 -26.95 2.54 -15.43
C ARG A 8 -27.63 2.99 -16.71
N SER A 9 -28.45 4.04 -16.65
CA SER A 9 -29.05 4.66 -17.84
C SER A 9 -27.96 5.16 -18.80
N LEU A 10 -26.92 5.82 -18.31
CA LEU A 10 -25.80 6.25 -19.15
C LEU A 10 -25.07 5.07 -19.81
N CYS A 11 -24.84 3.97 -19.09
CA CYS A 11 -24.25 2.76 -19.68
C CYS A 11 -25.14 2.14 -20.78
N LEU A 12 -26.47 2.27 -20.69
CA LEU A 12 -27.42 1.74 -21.67
C LEU A 12 -27.52 2.61 -22.93
N PHE A 13 -27.44 3.94 -22.78
CA PHE A 13 -27.73 4.89 -23.86
C PHE A 13 -26.52 5.68 -24.36
N ASN A 14 -25.35 5.54 -23.71
CA ASN A 14 -24.10 6.20 -24.10
C ASN A 14 -22.96 5.18 -24.18
N GLU A 15 -22.64 4.77 -25.42
CA GLU A 15 -21.58 3.82 -25.73
C GLU A 15 -20.20 4.28 -25.23
N GLN A 16 -19.88 5.58 -25.33
CA GLN A 16 -18.60 6.09 -24.83
C GLN A 16 -18.48 5.98 -23.31
N TYR A 17 -19.59 6.22 -22.60
CA TYR A 17 -19.64 6.05 -21.14
C TYR A 17 -19.49 4.58 -20.74
N LEU A 18 -20.17 3.69 -21.47
CA LEU A 18 -20.04 2.24 -21.27
C LEU A 18 -18.59 1.77 -21.49
N ASN A 19 -17.96 2.15 -22.61
CA ASN A 19 -16.58 1.80 -22.91
C ASN A 19 -15.60 2.35 -21.85
N LYS A 20 -15.81 3.59 -21.38
CA LYS A 20 -15.02 4.15 -20.28
C LYS A 20 -15.13 3.30 -19.02
N LYS A 21 -16.34 2.86 -18.65
CA LYS A 21 -16.57 2.00 -17.48
C LYS A 21 -15.98 0.61 -17.64
N ILE A 22 -16.01 0.05 -18.84
CA ILE A 22 -15.35 -1.23 -19.16
C ILE A 22 -13.84 -1.11 -18.99
N ILE A 23 -13.23 -0.05 -19.53
CA ILE A 23 -11.78 0.19 -19.40
C ILE A 23 -11.38 0.39 -17.93
N GLU A 24 -12.17 1.15 -17.17
CA GLU A 24 -11.95 1.36 -15.73
C GLU A 24 -11.99 0.03 -14.96
N ALA A 25 -12.99 -0.81 -15.23
CA ALA A 25 -13.12 -2.12 -14.61
C ALA A 25 -11.98 -3.08 -15.03
N ASP A 26 -11.61 -3.09 -16.31
CA ASP A 26 -10.53 -3.91 -16.84
C ASP A 26 -9.16 -3.49 -16.26
N ALA A 27 -8.92 -2.19 -16.11
CA ALA A 27 -7.73 -1.66 -15.46
C ALA A 27 -7.66 -2.09 -13.98
N ALA A 28 -8.76 -2.02 -13.24
CA ALA A 28 -8.83 -2.49 -11.86
C ALA A 28 -8.62 -4.01 -11.75
N LEU A 29 -9.21 -4.79 -12.65
CA LEU A 29 -9.02 -6.25 -12.71
C LEU A 29 -7.57 -6.63 -13.06
N LYS A 30 -6.93 -5.90 -13.97
CA LYS A 30 -5.51 -6.08 -14.31
C LYS A 30 -4.61 -5.75 -13.13
N PHE A 31 -4.90 -4.68 -12.40
CA PHE A 31 -4.15 -4.33 -11.19
C PHE A 31 -4.24 -5.44 -10.14
N ALA A 32 -5.44 -5.94 -9.86
CA ALA A 32 -5.65 -7.06 -8.93
C ALA A 32 -5.03 -8.39 -9.41
N ASN A 33 -4.93 -8.60 -10.73
CA ASN A 33 -4.33 -9.82 -11.30
C ASN A 33 -2.81 -9.75 -11.46
N THR A 34 -2.20 -8.62 -11.17
CA THR A 34 -0.73 -8.51 -11.22
C THR A 34 -0.09 -9.54 -10.30
N GLU A 35 1.03 -10.10 -10.76
CA GLU A 35 1.77 -11.12 -10.01
C GLU A 35 2.18 -10.56 -8.65
N GLN A 36 2.54 -9.28 -8.59
CA GLN A 36 2.85 -8.57 -7.36
C GLN A 36 1.67 -8.52 -6.37
N TYR A 37 0.47 -8.19 -6.83
CA TYR A 37 -0.71 -8.12 -5.95
C TYR A 37 -1.03 -9.49 -5.34
N LYS A 38 -0.95 -10.56 -6.15
CA LYS A 38 -1.14 -11.95 -5.69
C LYS A 38 -0.07 -12.38 -4.71
N GLU A 39 1.20 -12.02 -4.94
CA GLU A 39 2.28 -12.30 -4.00
C GLU A 39 2.09 -11.58 -2.66
N ILE A 40 1.63 -10.32 -2.69
CA ILE A 40 1.32 -9.55 -1.48
C ILE A 40 0.15 -10.17 -0.73
N GLU A 41 -0.96 -10.50 -1.42
CA GLU A 41 -2.10 -11.17 -0.78
C GLU A 41 -1.70 -12.51 -0.15
N LYS A 42 -0.99 -13.35 -0.91
CA LYS A 42 -0.53 -14.65 -0.40
C LYS A 42 0.38 -14.49 0.80
N PHE A 43 1.29 -13.51 0.77
CA PHE A 43 2.14 -13.17 1.90
C PHE A 43 1.29 -12.72 3.11
N MET A 44 0.34 -11.80 2.92
CA MET A 44 -0.55 -11.34 3.98
C MET A 44 -1.44 -12.46 4.55
N GLU A 45 -1.95 -13.37 3.73
CA GLU A 45 -2.68 -14.56 4.20
C GLU A 45 -1.83 -15.45 5.10
N THR A 46 -0.55 -15.65 4.76
CA THR A 46 0.36 -16.42 5.62
C THR A 46 0.62 -15.74 6.97
N LEU A 47 0.53 -14.41 7.01
CA LEU A 47 0.70 -13.61 8.22
C LEU A 47 -0.58 -13.52 9.05
N LYS A 48 -1.76 -13.53 8.43
CA LYS A 48 -3.06 -13.38 9.12
C LYS A 48 -3.28 -14.40 10.24
N ASN A 49 -2.72 -15.60 10.08
CA ASN A 49 -2.82 -16.68 11.06
C ASN A 49 -1.81 -16.56 12.23
N LYS A 50 -0.94 -15.54 12.22
CA LYS A 50 0.15 -15.33 13.19
C LYS A 50 -0.19 -14.19 14.15
N PRO A 51 0.44 -14.14 15.34
CA PRO A 51 0.26 -13.02 16.26
C PRO A 51 0.75 -11.71 15.63
N LEU A 52 0.06 -10.60 15.93
CA LEU A 52 0.34 -9.24 15.40
C LEU A 52 1.83 -8.85 15.46
N ASN A 53 2.52 -9.23 16.54
CA ASN A 53 3.95 -8.95 16.71
C ASN A 53 4.79 -9.63 15.63
N GLU A 54 4.48 -10.88 15.28
CA GLU A 54 5.19 -11.62 14.23
C GLU A 54 4.83 -11.07 12.84
N GLN A 55 3.58 -10.64 12.64
CA GLN A 55 3.16 -9.99 11.38
C GLN A 55 3.96 -8.70 11.13
N LYS A 56 4.05 -7.84 12.14
CA LYS A 56 4.82 -6.60 12.09
C LYS A 56 6.31 -6.87 11.86
N GLN A 57 6.87 -7.87 12.53
CA GLN A 57 8.28 -8.24 12.37
C GLN A 57 8.56 -8.67 10.92
N LYS A 58 7.79 -9.61 10.38
CA LYS A 58 7.99 -10.11 9.00
C LYS A 58 7.74 -9.04 7.93
N LEU A 59 6.75 -8.17 8.13
CA LEU A 59 6.52 -7.04 7.25
C LEU A 59 7.67 -6.03 7.35
N GLY A 60 8.18 -5.79 8.56
CA GLY A 60 9.35 -4.96 8.84
C GLY A 60 10.62 -5.47 8.18
N ASP A 61 10.88 -6.77 8.20
CA ASP A 61 12.03 -7.40 7.55
C ASP A 61 12.02 -7.16 6.02
N ARG A 62 10.83 -7.11 5.41
CA ARG A 62 10.66 -6.80 3.98
C ARG A 62 10.71 -5.29 3.70
N LEU A 63 10.25 -4.47 4.64
CA LEU A 63 10.15 -3.01 4.51
C LEU A 63 11.49 -2.30 4.73
N PHE A 64 12.24 -2.73 5.74
CA PHE A 64 13.52 -2.15 6.11
C PHE A 64 14.53 -2.06 4.94
N PRO A 65 14.81 -3.12 4.16
CA PRO A 65 15.75 -3.03 3.04
C PRO A 65 15.28 -2.06 1.96
N LYS A 66 13.96 -1.99 1.70
CA LYS A 66 13.40 -1.02 0.74
C LYS A 66 13.63 0.41 1.21
N ILE A 67 13.40 0.71 2.49
CA ILE A 67 13.66 2.03 3.09
C ILE A 67 15.16 2.35 3.11
N LYS A 68 16.01 1.37 3.40
CA LYS A 68 17.47 1.53 3.37
C LYS A 68 17.96 1.86 1.96
N ASN A 69 17.40 1.21 0.94
CA ASN A 69 17.73 1.48 -0.47
C ASN A 69 17.32 2.89 -0.93
N LEU A 70 16.43 3.59 -0.20
CA LEU A 70 16.12 5.00 -0.44
C LEU A 70 17.21 5.98 0.02
N GLY A 71 18.33 5.47 0.57
CA GLY A 71 19.49 6.29 0.97
C GLY A 71 19.44 6.78 2.42
N LEU A 72 18.56 6.24 3.25
CA LEU A 72 18.50 6.59 4.67
C LEU A 72 19.58 5.85 5.47
N LYS A 73 20.13 6.53 6.49
CA LYS A 73 21.02 5.93 7.49
C LYS A 73 20.30 4.75 8.17
N SER A 74 21.00 3.64 8.38
CA SER A 74 20.42 2.41 8.95
C SER A 74 19.64 2.65 10.24
N ALA A 75 20.17 3.48 11.15
CA ALA A 75 19.52 3.80 12.42
C ALA A 75 18.22 4.61 12.24
N THR A 76 18.16 5.50 11.25
CA THR A 76 16.95 6.26 10.93
C THR A 76 15.93 5.38 10.21
N ALA A 77 16.39 4.53 9.29
CA ALA A 77 15.54 3.59 8.58
C ALA A 77 14.80 2.65 9.55
N SER A 78 15.47 2.08 10.55
CA SER A 78 14.81 1.21 11.55
C SER A 78 13.74 1.95 12.35
N LYS A 79 14.01 3.19 12.77
CA LYS A 79 13.03 4.01 13.51
C LYS A 79 11.80 4.35 12.66
N VAL A 80 12.03 4.69 11.39
CA VAL A 80 10.97 4.95 10.42
C VAL A 80 10.15 3.69 10.17
N THR A 81 10.79 2.54 9.94
CA THR A 81 10.11 1.23 9.77
C THR A 81 9.20 0.91 10.95
N ILE A 82 9.70 1.03 12.18
CA ILE A 82 8.90 0.77 13.38
C ILE A 82 7.71 1.74 13.46
N LYS A 83 7.96 3.02 13.20
CA LYS A 83 6.90 4.04 13.26
C LYS A 83 5.81 3.80 12.21
N LEU A 84 6.18 3.39 11.00
CA LEU A 84 5.24 3.02 9.94
C LEU A 84 4.41 1.79 10.34
N LEU A 85 5.06 0.73 10.84
CA LEU A 85 4.39 -0.49 11.30
C LEU A 85 3.44 -0.27 12.50
N ASP A 86 3.67 0.77 13.29
CA ASP A 86 2.82 1.12 14.44
C ASP A 86 1.71 2.12 14.12
N THR A 87 1.80 2.83 12.99
CA THR A 87 0.85 3.90 12.63
C THR A 87 -0.07 3.50 11.48
N ASP A 88 0.46 2.78 10.49
CA ASP A 88 -0.26 2.39 9.28
C ASP A 88 -0.84 0.96 9.41
N ASP A 89 -1.91 0.68 8.67
CA ASP A 89 -2.45 -0.68 8.56
C ASP A 89 -1.46 -1.58 7.80
N LEU A 90 -1.26 -2.82 8.28
CA LEU A 90 -0.28 -3.73 7.69
C LEU A 90 -0.58 -4.07 6.23
N TYR A 91 -1.87 -4.17 5.85
CA TYR A 91 -2.25 -4.45 4.48
C TYR A 91 -1.96 -3.26 3.58
N GLU A 92 -2.39 -2.05 3.98
CA GLU A 92 -2.12 -0.84 3.20
C GLU A 92 -0.62 -0.59 3.02
N LEU A 93 0.16 -0.83 4.07
CA LEU A 93 1.61 -0.73 4.02
C LEU A 93 2.21 -1.77 3.06
N ALA A 94 1.77 -3.04 3.11
CA ALA A 94 2.25 -4.08 2.22
C ALA A 94 2.00 -3.77 0.74
N TYR A 95 0.83 -3.22 0.40
CA TYR A 95 0.56 -2.76 -0.97
C TYR A 95 1.37 -1.52 -1.37
N SER A 96 1.65 -0.64 -0.41
CA SER A 96 2.40 0.60 -0.67
C SER A 96 3.91 0.39 -0.72
N MET A 97 4.41 -0.80 -0.36
CA MET A 97 5.84 -1.14 -0.36
C MET A 97 6.45 -1.31 -1.75
N ASP A 98 5.65 -1.62 -2.76
CA ASP A 98 6.14 -1.82 -4.13
C ASP A 98 6.07 -0.56 -4.98
N ASP A 99 5.32 0.46 -4.52
CA ASP A 99 5.35 1.78 -5.11
C ASP A 99 6.48 2.61 -4.48
N LYS A 100 7.53 2.87 -5.28
CA LYS A 100 8.71 3.62 -4.85
C LYS A 100 8.35 5.04 -4.41
N GLU A 101 7.47 5.72 -5.14
CA GLU A 101 7.11 7.11 -4.84
C GLU A 101 6.24 7.18 -3.58
N LYS A 102 5.25 6.29 -3.47
CA LYS A 102 4.40 6.21 -2.29
C LYS A 102 5.20 5.87 -1.04
N LEU A 103 6.11 4.89 -1.14
CA LEU A 103 7.01 4.54 -0.04
C LEU A 103 7.90 5.72 0.36
N GLN A 104 8.44 6.47 -0.60
CA GLN A 104 9.22 7.68 -0.31
C GLN A 104 8.40 8.72 0.45
N GLN A 105 7.16 8.98 0.02
CA GLN A 105 6.26 9.93 0.71
C GLN A 105 5.97 9.50 2.15
N MET A 106 5.65 8.21 2.37
CA MET A 106 5.42 7.67 3.72
C MET A 106 6.68 7.80 4.60
N VAL A 107 7.84 7.48 4.04
CA VAL A 107 9.13 7.61 4.73
C VAL A 107 9.45 9.07 5.10
N ILE A 108 9.19 10.02 4.20
CA ILE A 108 9.38 11.46 4.46
C ILE A 108 8.43 11.92 5.58
N ALA A 109 7.15 11.55 5.49
CA ALA A 109 6.15 11.88 6.50
C ALA A 109 6.54 11.32 7.89
N ALA A 110 6.90 10.04 7.95
CA ALA A 110 7.35 9.40 9.19
C ALA A 110 8.65 10.02 9.73
N THR A 111 9.59 10.36 8.86
CA THR A 111 10.84 11.03 9.26
C THR A 111 10.54 12.40 9.88
N LYS A 112 9.62 13.17 9.27
CA LYS A 112 9.20 14.48 9.80
C LYS A 112 8.55 14.35 11.18
N VAL A 113 7.71 13.33 11.39
CA VAL A 113 7.08 13.04 12.69
C VAL A 113 8.11 12.63 13.75
N ILE A 114 9.14 11.88 13.37
CA ILE A 114 10.22 11.50 14.30
C ILE A 114 11.07 12.73 14.65
N GLN A 115 11.39 13.58 13.67
CA GLN A 115 12.18 14.80 13.88
C GLN A 115 11.44 15.83 14.73
N SER A 116 10.11 15.98 14.58
CA SER A 116 9.32 16.91 15.39
C SER A 116 9.26 16.50 16.86
N LYS A 117 9.25 15.20 17.17
CA LYS A 117 9.33 14.69 18.54
C LYS A 117 10.70 14.85 19.21
N LEU A 118 11.75 15.14 18.44
CA LEU A 118 13.13 15.30 18.92
C LEU A 118 13.51 16.76 19.21
N LYS A 119 12.63 17.73 18.87
CA LYS A 119 12.82 19.17 19.09
C LYS A 119 12.04 19.73 20.29
N VAL A 120 11.51 18.86 21.15
CA VAL A 120 10.84 19.20 22.43
C VAL A 120 11.67 18.62 23.56
#